data_AF-A0A9E3TUS2-F1
#
_entry.id   AF-A0A9E3TUS2-F1
#
_cell.length_a   1.000
_cell.length_b   1.000
_cell.length_c   1.000
_cell.angle_alpha   90.00
_cell.angle_beta   90.00
_cell.angle_gamma   90.00
#
_symmetry.space_group_name_H-M   'P 1'
#
loop_
_entity.id
_entity.type
_entity.pdbx_description
1 polymer ?
#
loop_
_entity_poly.entity_id
_entity_poly.type
_entity_poly.pdbx_seq_one_letter_code
_entity_poly.pdbx_strand_id
1 'polypeptide(L)'
;MKDGAGFAFFVLLVLTVIVVVVVSQVRSQNDLKRTYQRIAQRFQGRCNIVGLRERPSINFVYRNAYALLDIYSTGGKHKTYYTQFRISWPDSHFRCEVYPEGILSRLAKFIGMADIEIGSPQFDADYVIHGVDAHQLRDFLAIDVQRTIDRLRALCGNYDIYISVGGGQLLIKKQGLIRDFDELESFVLLSVDLFDQASQASAEGIQFVEAQPEAKLSLKDAICQICGEAVKLDAVFCRTCKTPHHKDCWEYYGTCSTYGCGQRRYLVQKKN
;
A
#
# COMPACT_ATOMS: atom_id res chain seq x y z
N MET A 1 -46.09 -52.36 -9.92
CA MET A 1 -46.66 -50.99 -10.08
C MET A 1 -46.52 -50.08 -8.85
N LYS A 2 -46.06 -50.56 -7.68
CA LYS A 2 -45.88 -49.69 -6.49
C LYS A 2 -44.51 -48.99 -6.43
N ASP A 3 -43.53 -49.41 -7.23
CA ASP A 3 -42.16 -48.87 -7.17
C ASP A 3 -41.97 -47.54 -7.93
N GLY A 4 -42.88 -47.19 -8.84
CA GLY A 4 -42.75 -45.98 -9.67
C GLY A 4 -42.99 -44.66 -8.91
N ALA A 5 -43.89 -44.67 -7.92
CA ALA A 5 -44.22 -43.46 -7.16
C ALA A 5 -43.09 -43.02 -6.22
N GLY A 6 -42.41 -43.99 -5.58
CA GLY A 6 -41.26 -43.71 -4.71
C GLY A 6 -40.07 -43.14 -5.50
N PHE A 7 -39.79 -43.68 -6.68
CA PHE A 7 -38.74 -43.19 -7.55
C PHE A 7 -39.02 -41.76 -8.06
N ALA A 8 -40.24 -41.48 -8.50
CA ALA A 8 -40.63 -40.13 -8.96
C ALA A 8 -40.50 -39.08 -7.84
N PHE A 9 -40.93 -39.41 -6.61
CA PHE A 9 -40.77 -38.53 -5.46
C PHE A 9 -39.29 -38.25 -5.14
N PHE A 10 -38.45 -39.29 -5.14
CA PHE A 10 -37.02 -39.14 -4.91
C PHE A 10 -36.35 -38.23 -5.96
N VAL A 11 -36.67 -38.43 -7.24
CA VAL A 11 -36.14 -37.58 -8.33
C VAL A 11 -36.57 -36.12 -8.14
N LEU A 12 -37.83 -35.87 -7.79
CA LEU A 12 -38.33 -34.51 -7.57
C LEU A 12 -37.66 -33.84 -6.36
N LEU A 13 -37.41 -34.58 -5.29
CA LEU A 13 -36.67 -34.09 -4.12
C LEU A 13 -35.23 -33.72 -4.49
N VAL A 14 -34.53 -34.58 -5.21
CA VAL A 14 -33.15 -34.32 -5.67
C VAL A 14 -33.11 -33.09 -6.58
N LEU A 15 -34.04 -32.97 -7.55
CA LEU A 15 -34.13 -31.81 -8.43
C LEU A 15 -34.40 -30.53 -7.64
N THR A 16 -35.28 -30.57 -6.64
CA THR A 16 -35.57 -29.41 -5.78
C THR A 16 -34.33 -28.98 -5.01
N VAL A 17 -33.59 -29.91 -4.43
CA VAL A 17 -32.33 -29.61 -3.73
C VAL A 17 -31.30 -29.00 -4.69
N ILE A 18 -31.14 -29.55 -5.90
CA ILE A 18 -30.23 -29.01 -6.91
C ILE A 18 -30.62 -27.58 -7.28
N VAL A 19 -31.90 -27.31 -7.54
CA VAL A 19 -32.39 -25.97 -7.87
C VAL A 19 -32.13 -24.99 -6.72
N VAL A 20 -32.41 -25.37 -5.47
CA VAL A 20 -32.15 -24.53 -4.30
C VAL A 20 -30.66 -24.20 -4.17
N VAL A 21 -29.78 -25.18 -4.35
CA VAL A 21 -28.32 -24.98 -4.30
C VAL A 21 -27.86 -24.05 -5.41
N VAL A 22 -28.34 -24.26 -6.65
CA VAL A 22 -27.99 -23.41 -7.81
C VAL A 22 -28.48 -21.98 -7.60
N VAL A 23 -29.73 -21.78 -7.18
CA VAL A 23 -30.29 -20.45 -6.92
C VAL A 23 -29.53 -19.75 -5.79
N SER A 24 -29.23 -20.46 -4.71
CA SER A 24 -28.43 -19.92 -3.60
C SER A 24 -27.03 -19.48 -4.06
N GLN A 25 -26.37 -20.30 -4.87
CA GLN A 25 -25.04 -19.99 -5.40
C GLN A 25 -25.08 -18.78 -6.37
N VAL A 26 -26.10 -18.69 -7.23
CA VAL A 26 -26.29 -17.54 -8.14
C VAL A 26 -26.58 -16.25 -7.36
N ARG A 27 -27.45 -16.30 -6.35
CA ARG A 27 -27.72 -15.15 -5.47
C ARG A 27 -26.45 -14.68 -4.77
N SER A 28 -25.70 -15.60 -4.15
CA SER A 28 -24.44 -15.29 -3.47
C SER A 28 -23.41 -14.62 -4.40
N GLN A 29 -23.31 -15.06 -5.65
CA GLN A 29 -22.42 -14.43 -6.65
C GLN A 29 -22.90 -13.04 -7.06
N ASN A 30 -24.21 -12.86 -7.21
CA ASN A 30 -24.80 -11.57 -7.58
C ASN A 30 -24.65 -10.54 -6.45
N ASP A 31 -24.80 -10.96 -5.19
CA ASP A 31 -24.61 -10.09 -4.04
C ASP A 31 -23.17 -9.60 -3.97
N LEU A 32 -22.19 -10.50 -4.10
CA LEU A 32 -20.77 -10.14 -4.16
C LEU A 32 -20.47 -9.13 -5.28
N LYS A 33 -21.00 -9.36 -6.49
CA LYS A 33 -20.82 -8.45 -7.64
C LYS A 33 -21.42 -7.07 -7.36
N ARG A 34 -22.63 -7.01 -6.78
CA ARG A 34 -23.30 -5.75 -6.41
C ARG A 34 -22.51 -5.00 -5.35
N THR A 35 -22.01 -5.69 -4.34
CA THR A 35 -21.18 -5.10 -3.28
C THR A 35 -19.93 -4.45 -3.87
N TYR A 36 -19.20 -5.16 -4.74
CA TYR A 36 -18.02 -4.60 -5.41
C TYR A 36 -18.36 -3.43 -6.35
N GLN A 37 -19.48 -3.48 -7.05
CA GLN A 37 -19.93 -2.35 -7.88
C GLN A 37 -20.23 -1.11 -7.04
N ARG A 38 -20.87 -1.26 -5.87
CA ARG A 38 -21.14 -0.13 -4.96
C ARG A 38 -19.84 0.47 -4.40
N ILE A 39 -18.87 -0.37 -4.04
CA ILE A 39 -17.54 0.12 -3.62
C ILE A 39 -16.84 0.87 -4.76
N ALA A 40 -16.90 0.35 -5.99
CA ALA A 40 -16.32 1.03 -7.13
C ALA A 40 -16.93 2.42 -7.35
N GLN A 41 -18.25 2.55 -7.20
CA GLN A 41 -18.93 3.86 -7.27
C GLN A 41 -18.49 4.79 -6.12
N ARG A 42 -18.40 4.27 -4.90
CA ARG A 42 -18.01 5.03 -3.70
C ARG A 42 -16.61 5.65 -3.83
N PHE A 43 -15.66 4.90 -4.37
CA PHE A 43 -14.26 5.31 -4.55
C PHE A 43 -13.96 5.82 -5.97
N GLN A 44 -14.99 6.10 -6.78
CA GLN A 44 -14.86 6.55 -8.18
C GLN A 44 -13.94 5.67 -9.03
N GLY A 45 -13.91 4.37 -8.71
CA GLY A 45 -13.12 3.35 -9.37
C GLY A 45 -13.82 2.66 -10.53
N ARG A 46 -13.09 1.76 -11.18
CA ARG A 46 -13.60 0.87 -12.23
C ARG A 46 -13.73 -0.54 -11.69
N CYS A 47 -14.94 -1.08 -11.72
CA CYS A 47 -15.20 -2.48 -11.39
C CYS A 47 -15.01 -3.33 -12.66
N ASN A 48 -14.07 -4.27 -12.64
CA ASN A 48 -13.92 -5.27 -13.69
C ASN A 48 -14.63 -6.54 -13.26
N ILE A 49 -15.62 -6.96 -14.05
CA ILE A 49 -16.36 -8.20 -13.88
C ILE A 49 -16.27 -8.93 -15.22
N VAL A 50 -15.31 -9.82 -15.37
CA VAL A 50 -15.07 -10.52 -16.63
C VAL A 50 -15.81 -11.86 -16.58
N GLY A 51 -16.91 -12.00 -17.33
CA GLY A 51 -17.68 -13.26 -17.39
C GLY A 51 -18.47 -13.65 -16.12
N LEU A 52 -19.13 -14.82 -16.19
CA LEU A 52 -20.03 -15.29 -15.12
C LEU A 52 -19.27 -15.81 -13.89
N ARG A 53 -18.11 -16.44 -14.09
CA ARG A 53 -17.34 -17.15 -13.06
C ARG A 53 -16.13 -16.40 -12.53
N GLU A 54 -15.68 -15.34 -13.18
CA GLU A 54 -14.54 -14.58 -12.65
C GLU A 54 -15.00 -13.68 -11.50
N ARG A 55 -14.05 -13.41 -10.62
CA ARG A 55 -14.30 -12.67 -9.39
C ARG A 55 -14.20 -11.18 -9.70
N PRO A 56 -15.06 -10.35 -9.07
CA PRO A 56 -14.98 -8.93 -9.27
C PRO A 56 -13.65 -8.39 -8.75
N SER A 57 -13.15 -7.35 -9.42
CA SER A 57 -12.03 -6.54 -8.97
C SER A 57 -12.33 -5.07 -9.18
N ILE A 58 -11.72 -4.21 -8.38
CA ILE A 58 -11.91 -2.76 -8.44
C ILE A 58 -10.54 -2.11 -8.53
N ASN A 59 -10.37 -1.20 -9.48
CA ASN A 59 -9.19 -0.35 -9.59
C ASN A 59 -9.59 1.10 -9.35
N PHE A 60 -8.87 1.82 -8.52
CA PHE A 60 -9.08 3.24 -8.30
C PHE A 60 -7.76 3.95 -7.98
N VAL A 61 -7.78 5.28 -8.00
CA VAL A 61 -6.62 6.10 -7.65
C VAL A 61 -6.88 6.73 -6.29
N TYR A 62 -5.90 6.62 -5.39
CA TYR A 62 -5.94 7.22 -4.06
C TYR A 62 -4.63 7.97 -3.81
N ARG A 63 -4.69 9.30 -3.62
CA ARG A 63 -3.50 10.18 -3.46
C ARG A 63 -2.38 9.93 -4.48
N ASN A 64 -2.73 9.79 -5.75
CA ASN A 64 -1.83 9.44 -6.86
C ASN A 64 -1.21 8.03 -6.82
N ALA A 65 -1.59 7.17 -5.87
CA ALA A 65 -1.25 5.77 -5.85
C ALA A 65 -2.37 4.92 -6.50
N TYR A 66 -1.98 3.90 -7.24
CA TYR A 66 -2.93 2.97 -7.85
C TYR A 66 -3.33 1.90 -6.84
N ALA A 67 -4.63 1.81 -6.56
CA ALA A 67 -5.21 0.83 -5.66
C ALA A 67 -6.00 -0.24 -6.43
N LEU A 68 -5.90 -1.48 -5.97
CA LEU A 68 -6.59 -2.66 -6.49
C LEU A 68 -7.20 -3.46 -5.33
N LEU A 69 -8.52 -3.61 -5.37
CA LEU A 69 -9.28 -4.51 -4.50
C LEU A 69 -9.75 -5.71 -5.31
N ASP A 70 -9.37 -6.92 -4.90
CA ASP A 70 -9.80 -8.15 -5.58
C ASP A 70 -9.82 -9.37 -4.65
N ILE A 71 -10.02 -10.56 -5.22
CA ILE A 71 -10.17 -11.79 -4.45
C ILE A 71 -9.10 -12.81 -4.85
N TYR A 72 -8.19 -13.07 -3.92
CA TYR A 72 -7.19 -14.11 -4.04
C TYR A 72 -7.74 -15.46 -3.55
N SER A 73 -7.27 -16.57 -4.12
CA SER A 73 -7.48 -17.89 -3.54
C SER A 73 -6.21 -18.71 -3.57
N THR A 74 -5.98 -19.48 -2.50
CA THR A 74 -4.91 -20.48 -2.51
C THR A 74 -5.19 -21.54 -3.58
N GLY A 75 -4.12 -21.98 -4.26
CA GLY A 75 -4.18 -23.16 -5.12
C GLY A 75 -4.36 -24.44 -4.28
N GLY A 76 -4.83 -25.51 -4.90
CA GLY A 76 -4.95 -26.83 -4.28
C GLY A 76 -6.38 -27.35 -4.10
N LYS A 77 -6.50 -28.49 -3.40
CA LYS A 77 -7.75 -29.24 -3.21
C LYS A 77 -8.74 -28.51 -2.30
N HIS A 78 -8.25 -27.78 -1.30
CA HIS A 78 -9.04 -26.98 -0.36
C HIS A 78 -8.69 -25.51 -0.55
N LYS A 79 -9.52 -24.80 -1.33
CA LYS A 79 -9.29 -23.38 -1.63
C LYS A 79 -9.67 -22.52 -0.43
N THR A 80 -8.72 -21.74 0.06
CA THR A 80 -8.97 -20.64 0.99
C THR A 80 -9.05 -19.36 0.18
N TYR A 81 -10.06 -18.54 0.47
CA TYR A 81 -10.27 -17.27 -0.23
C TYR A 81 -9.84 -16.11 0.66
N TYR A 82 -9.35 -15.06 0.02
CA TYR A 82 -8.94 -13.82 0.67
C TYR A 82 -9.49 -12.65 -0.11
N THR A 83 -10.03 -11.67 0.61
CA THR A 83 -10.28 -10.33 0.08
C THR A 83 -8.97 -9.57 0.22
N GLN A 84 -8.43 -9.05 -0.88
CA GLN A 84 -7.12 -8.43 -0.89
C GLN A 84 -7.20 -6.99 -1.37
N PHE A 85 -6.47 -6.12 -0.70
CA PHE A 85 -6.24 -4.74 -1.08
C PHE A 85 -4.77 -4.55 -1.39
N ARG A 86 -4.48 -3.91 -2.52
CA ARG A 86 -3.14 -3.60 -3.00
C ARG A 86 -3.07 -2.13 -3.33
N ILE A 87 -2.01 -1.45 -2.94
CA ILE A 87 -1.77 -0.07 -3.31
C ILE A 87 -0.28 0.15 -3.59
N SER A 88 0.03 0.99 -4.59
CA SER A 88 1.42 1.37 -4.88
C SER A 88 2.07 2.00 -3.65
N TRP A 89 3.25 1.52 -3.29
CA TRP A 89 4.04 2.01 -2.17
C TRP A 89 5.27 2.77 -2.68
N PRO A 90 5.58 3.97 -2.13
CA PRO A 90 6.65 4.82 -2.68
C PRO A 90 8.05 4.21 -2.63
N ASP A 91 8.39 3.50 -1.56
CA ASP A 91 9.73 2.93 -1.36
C ASP A 91 9.78 1.46 -1.81
N SER A 92 10.43 1.18 -2.94
CA SER A 92 10.57 -0.19 -3.45
C SER A 92 11.52 -1.08 -2.64
N HIS A 93 12.38 -0.49 -1.81
CA HIS A 93 13.40 -1.20 -1.04
C HIS A 93 12.92 -1.61 0.35
N PHE A 94 12.00 -0.84 0.93
CA PHE A 94 11.38 -1.19 2.20
C PHE A 94 10.68 -2.56 2.12
N ARG A 95 10.90 -3.39 3.13
CA ARG A 95 10.31 -4.73 3.25
C ARG A 95 9.82 -4.96 4.66
N CYS A 96 8.53 -5.23 4.77
CA CYS A 96 7.86 -5.55 6.02
C CYS A 96 6.78 -6.60 5.76
N GLU A 97 6.66 -7.59 6.63
CA GLU A 97 5.51 -8.48 6.68
C GLU A 97 5.01 -8.57 8.13
N VAL A 98 3.70 -8.48 8.31
CA VAL A 98 3.04 -8.57 9.61
C VAL A 98 1.85 -9.52 9.51
N TYR A 99 1.79 -10.49 10.41
CA TYR A 99 0.67 -11.42 10.51
C TYR A 99 0.51 -11.96 11.93
N PRO A 100 -0.72 -12.30 12.37
CA PRO A 100 -0.98 -12.86 13.68
C PRO A 100 -0.17 -14.12 14.00
N GLU A 101 0.18 -14.28 15.27
CA GLU A 101 0.80 -15.51 15.78
C GLU A 101 -0.11 -16.73 15.50
N GLY A 102 0.48 -17.86 15.10
CA GLY A 102 -0.24 -19.10 14.77
C GLY A 102 -0.59 -19.32 13.28
N ILE A 103 -0.41 -18.31 12.41
CA ILE A 103 -0.59 -18.45 10.95
C ILE A 103 0.63 -19.13 10.27
N LEU A 104 1.72 -19.35 11.02
CA LEU A 104 3.01 -19.89 10.58
C LEU A 104 2.92 -21.20 9.75
N SER A 105 1.94 -22.06 9.99
CA SER A 105 1.76 -23.31 9.23
C SER A 105 1.44 -23.11 7.73
N ARG A 106 0.94 -21.92 7.33
CA ARG A 106 0.55 -21.62 5.94
C ARG A 106 1.59 -20.82 5.16
N LEU A 107 2.54 -20.18 5.83
CA LEU A 107 3.54 -19.26 5.26
C LEU A 107 4.98 -19.79 5.34
N ALA A 108 5.18 -21.03 5.81
CA ALA A 108 6.48 -21.71 6.03
C ALA A 108 7.38 -21.93 4.79
N LYS A 109 7.29 -21.08 3.76
CA LYS A 109 8.19 -21.05 2.60
C LYS A 109 9.25 -19.95 2.67
N PHE A 110 9.18 -19.03 3.64
CA PHE A 110 10.18 -17.98 3.82
C PHE A 110 11.25 -18.41 4.83
N ILE A 111 12.13 -19.32 4.40
CA ILE A 111 13.29 -19.75 5.19
C ILE A 111 14.34 -18.62 5.11
N GLY A 112 14.60 -17.95 6.24
CA GLY A 112 15.74 -17.04 6.40
C GLY A 112 15.44 -15.62 6.91
N MET A 113 14.19 -15.27 7.21
CA MET A 113 13.87 -13.99 7.88
C MET A 113 13.69 -14.24 9.38
N ALA A 114 14.43 -13.50 10.20
CA ALA A 114 14.27 -13.53 11.65
C ALA A 114 13.05 -12.69 12.06
N ASP A 115 12.37 -13.13 13.10
CA ASP A 115 11.34 -12.33 13.77
C ASP A 115 12.01 -11.11 14.43
N ILE A 116 11.37 -9.95 14.34
CA ILE A 116 11.90 -8.67 14.82
C ILE A 116 10.92 -8.09 15.82
N GLU A 117 11.37 -7.96 17.07
CA GLU A 117 10.64 -7.20 18.10
C GLU A 117 10.77 -5.70 17.84
N ILE A 118 9.65 -5.00 17.76
CA ILE A 118 9.62 -3.54 17.56
C ILE A 118 9.57 -2.75 18.88
N GLY A 119 9.53 -3.44 20.03
CA GLY A 119 9.51 -2.81 21.35
C GLY A 119 8.11 -2.37 21.77
N SER A 120 7.07 -2.99 21.22
CA SER A 120 5.67 -2.82 21.60
C SER A 120 5.16 -4.15 22.16
N PRO A 121 5.28 -4.41 23.48
CA PRO A 121 5.11 -5.75 24.03
C PRO A 121 3.77 -6.43 23.71
N GLN A 122 2.69 -5.65 23.62
CA GLN A 122 1.39 -6.19 23.24
C GLN A 122 1.35 -6.58 21.76
N PHE A 123 1.87 -5.72 20.88
CA PHE A 123 1.87 -5.97 19.44
C PHE A 123 2.85 -7.10 19.07
N ASP A 124 4.04 -7.11 19.67
CA ASP A 124 5.05 -8.16 19.51
C ASP A 124 4.54 -9.54 20.00
N ALA A 125 3.61 -9.56 20.96
CA ALA A 125 2.94 -10.80 21.40
C ALA A 125 1.79 -11.24 20.48
N ASP A 126 1.14 -10.29 19.79
CA ASP A 126 -0.03 -10.56 18.96
C ASP A 126 0.34 -10.91 17.50
N TYR A 127 1.51 -10.46 17.04
CA TYR A 127 1.95 -10.53 15.65
C TYR A 127 3.40 -10.99 15.51
N VAL A 128 3.64 -11.75 14.45
CA VAL A 128 4.99 -12.01 13.94
C VAL A 128 5.35 -10.92 12.94
N ILE A 129 6.56 -10.37 13.06
CA ILE A 129 7.02 -9.24 12.25
C ILE A 129 8.32 -9.62 11.55
N HIS A 130 8.30 -9.57 10.22
CA HIS A 130 9.50 -9.76 9.42
C HIS A 130 9.87 -8.50 8.66
N GLY A 131 11.17 -8.26 8.49
CA GLY A 131 11.68 -7.22 7.61
C GLY A 131 13.20 -7.20 7.58
N VAL A 132 13.74 -6.19 6.89
CA VAL A 132 15.19 -6.07 6.66
C VAL A 132 15.88 -5.20 7.72
N ASP A 133 15.20 -4.17 8.21
CA ASP A 133 15.75 -3.17 9.12
C ASP A 133 14.80 -2.93 10.29
N ALA A 134 15.21 -3.29 11.50
CA ALA A 134 14.42 -3.14 12.71
C ALA A 134 14.11 -1.67 13.06
N HIS A 135 14.97 -0.72 12.69
CA HIS A 135 14.70 0.70 12.91
C HIS A 135 13.58 1.18 12.00
N GLN A 136 13.69 0.91 10.70
CA GLN A 136 12.65 1.29 9.74
C GLN A 136 11.31 0.60 10.05
N LEU A 137 11.33 -0.64 10.55
CA LEU A 137 10.13 -1.33 11.00
C LEU A 137 9.48 -0.65 12.21
N ARG A 138 10.26 -0.15 13.18
CA ARG A 138 9.72 0.61 14.31
C ARG A 138 9.05 1.90 13.87
N ASP A 139 9.66 2.61 12.92
CA ASP A 139 9.10 3.84 12.38
C ASP A 139 7.82 3.55 11.58
N PHE A 140 7.84 2.52 10.74
CA PHE A 140 6.68 2.07 9.96
C PHE A 140 5.53 1.58 10.86
N LEU A 141 5.83 0.80 11.90
CA LEU A 141 4.86 0.26 12.85
C LEU A 141 4.66 1.22 14.03
N ALA A 142 4.48 2.51 13.75
CA ALA A 142 4.06 3.50 14.74
C ALA A 142 2.71 3.10 15.39
N ILE A 143 2.42 3.69 16.55
CA ILE A 143 1.26 3.29 17.37
C ILE A 143 -0.09 3.40 16.64
N ASP A 144 -0.26 4.36 15.73
CA ASP A 144 -1.48 4.49 14.94
C ASP A 144 -1.59 3.37 13.90
N VAL A 145 -0.48 3.03 13.24
CA VAL A 145 -0.39 1.90 12.30
C VAL A 145 -0.76 0.60 13.03
N GLN A 146 -0.19 0.33 14.20
CA GLN A 146 -0.53 -0.84 15.03
C GLN A 146 -2.04 -0.91 15.32
N ARG A 147 -2.65 0.19 15.77
CA ARG A 147 -4.09 0.25 16.06
C ARG A 147 -4.95 -0.01 14.83
N THR A 148 -4.53 0.47 13.66
CA THR A 148 -5.25 0.23 12.39
C THR A 148 -5.12 -1.24 11.96
N ILE A 149 -3.96 -1.86 12.16
CA ILE A 149 -3.75 -3.30 11.95
C ILE A 149 -4.69 -4.11 12.85
N ASP A 150 -4.82 -3.77 14.13
CA ASP A 150 -5.74 -4.44 15.06
C ASP A 150 -7.20 -4.33 14.63
N ARG A 151 -7.62 -3.15 14.15
CA ARG A 151 -8.98 -2.96 13.62
C ARG A 151 -9.21 -3.81 12.38
N LEU A 152 -8.25 -3.85 11.45
CA LEU A 152 -8.33 -4.73 10.28
C LEU A 152 -8.35 -6.22 10.68
N ARG A 153 -7.58 -6.60 11.71
CA ARG A 153 -7.58 -7.96 12.27
C ARG A 153 -8.97 -8.33 12.78
N ALA A 154 -9.64 -7.45 13.51
CA ALA A 154 -10.95 -7.69 14.11
C ALA A 154 -12.14 -7.73 13.11
N LEU A 155 -11.95 -7.30 11.86
CA LEU A 155 -13.03 -7.29 10.85
C LEU A 155 -13.57 -8.69 10.51
N CYS A 156 -14.84 -8.75 10.13
CA CYS A 156 -15.52 -9.95 9.58
C CYS A 156 -15.45 -11.20 10.48
N GLY A 157 -15.34 -11.01 11.80
CA GLY A 157 -15.47 -12.08 12.80
C GLY A 157 -14.39 -13.16 12.78
N ASN A 158 -13.28 -12.95 12.07
CA ASN A 158 -12.09 -13.80 12.12
C ASN A 158 -10.87 -12.93 12.38
N TYR A 159 -9.78 -13.49 12.89
CA TYR A 159 -8.55 -12.75 13.22
C TYR A 159 -7.45 -12.93 12.17
N ASP A 160 -7.74 -13.59 11.05
CA ASP A 160 -6.75 -13.91 10.02
C ASP A 160 -6.53 -12.71 9.08
N ILE A 161 -5.40 -12.03 9.25
CA ILE A 161 -4.93 -10.95 8.39
C ILE A 161 -3.47 -11.18 7.99
N TYR A 162 -3.09 -10.69 6.82
CA TYR A 162 -1.70 -10.63 6.39
C TYR A 162 -1.43 -9.29 5.74
N ILE A 163 -0.38 -8.63 6.19
CA ILE A 163 0.05 -7.33 5.68
C ILE A 163 1.49 -7.48 5.19
N SER A 164 1.77 -6.93 4.02
CA SER A 164 3.11 -6.94 3.44
C SER A 164 3.36 -5.63 2.71
N VAL A 165 4.54 -5.07 2.92
CA VAL A 165 5.10 -4.00 2.10
C VAL A 165 6.37 -4.53 1.46
N GLY A 166 6.48 -4.38 0.15
CA GLY A 166 7.67 -4.79 -0.59
C GLY A 166 7.50 -4.64 -2.08
N GLY A 167 8.61 -4.38 -2.79
CA GLY A 167 8.59 -4.28 -4.25
C GLY A 167 7.71 -3.15 -4.78
N GLY A 168 7.57 -2.06 -4.01
CA GLY A 168 6.77 -0.90 -4.37
C GLY A 168 5.27 -1.12 -4.22
N GLN A 169 4.84 -2.04 -3.36
CA GLN A 169 3.43 -2.30 -3.07
C GLN A 169 3.19 -2.55 -1.58
N LEU A 170 2.10 -1.99 -1.05
CA LEU A 170 1.46 -2.43 0.18
C LEU A 170 0.32 -3.39 -0.19
N LEU A 171 0.30 -4.55 0.45
CA LEU A 171 -0.66 -5.62 0.28
C LEU A 171 -1.29 -5.95 1.63
N ILE A 172 -2.62 -5.96 1.68
CA ILE A 172 -3.40 -6.35 2.85
C ILE A 172 -4.34 -7.47 2.40
N LYS A 173 -4.30 -8.62 3.08
CA LYS A 173 -5.16 -9.77 2.83
C LYS A 173 -5.99 -10.07 4.06
N LYS A 174 -7.30 -10.12 3.89
CA LYS A 174 -8.25 -10.56 4.90
C LYS A 174 -8.84 -11.92 4.50
N GLN A 175 -8.82 -12.89 5.40
CA GLN A 175 -9.39 -14.21 5.09
C GLN A 175 -10.91 -14.13 4.91
N GLY A 176 -11.40 -14.76 3.84
CA GLY A 176 -12.80 -14.84 3.49
C GLY A 176 -13.20 -13.99 2.29
N LEU A 177 -14.45 -14.19 1.85
CA LEU A 177 -15.11 -13.35 0.87
C LEU A 177 -16.00 -12.36 1.62
N ILE A 178 -15.58 -11.09 1.66
CA ILE A 178 -16.40 -10.04 2.25
C ILE A 178 -17.52 -9.70 1.25
N ARG A 179 -18.74 -10.09 1.60
CA ARG A 179 -19.94 -9.93 0.76
C ARG A 179 -20.81 -8.77 1.22
N ASP A 180 -20.76 -8.46 2.50
CA ASP A 180 -21.48 -7.32 3.06
C ASP A 180 -20.82 -6.00 2.61
N PHE A 181 -21.65 -5.00 2.35
CA PHE A 181 -21.17 -3.72 1.87
C PHE A 181 -20.47 -2.90 2.94
N ASP A 182 -21.01 -2.87 4.15
CA ASP A 182 -20.48 -2.05 5.23
C ASP A 182 -19.15 -2.65 5.73
N GLU A 183 -19.05 -3.98 5.77
CA GLU A 183 -17.78 -4.68 6.06
C GLU A 183 -16.73 -4.42 4.97
N LEU A 184 -17.11 -4.50 3.68
CA LEU A 184 -16.14 -4.29 2.59
C LEU A 184 -15.70 -2.82 2.52
N GLU A 185 -16.62 -1.87 2.75
CA GLU A 185 -16.28 -0.46 2.84
C GLU A 185 -15.34 -0.20 4.01
N SER A 186 -15.62 -0.77 5.19
CA SER A 186 -14.75 -0.68 6.36
C SER A 186 -13.35 -1.24 6.09
N PHE A 187 -13.26 -2.38 5.40
CA PHE A 187 -11.99 -2.97 4.99
C PHE A 187 -11.19 -2.03 4.07
N VAL A 188 -11.83 -1.44 3.06
CA VAL A 188 -11.16 -0.50 2.14
C VAL A 188 -10.74 0.78 2.86
N LEU A 189 -11.62 1.34 3.70
CA LEU A 189 -11.33 2.57 4.46
C LEU A 189 -10.15 2.37 5.43
N LEU A 190 -10.14 1.29 6.19
CA LEU A 190 -9.02 0.97 7.08
C LEU A 190 -7.74 0.66 6.30
N SER A 191 -7.85 0.09 5.09
CA SER A 191 -6.68 -0.17 4.24
C SER A 191 -6.03 1.12 3.71
N VAL A 192 -6.82 2.12 3.32
CA VAL A 192 -6.30 3.42 2.89
C VAL A 192 -5.81 4.26 4.08
N ASP A 193 -6.43 4.13 5.25
CA ASP A 193 -5.97 4.76 6.49
C ASP A 193 -4.62 4.17 6.93
N LEU A 194 -4.46 2.84 6.85
CA LEU A 194 -3.17 2.19 7.07
C LEU A 194 -2.09 2.75 6.14
N PHE A 195 -2.42 2.87 4.85
CA PHE A 195 -1.51 3.42 3.84
C PHE A 195 -1.09 4.85 4.19
N ASP A 196 -2.05 5.71 4.55
CA ASP A 196 -1.77 7.11 4.88
C ASP A 196 -0.88 7.24 6.12
N GLN A 197 -1.23 6.54 7.20
CA GLN A 197 -0.49 6.57 8.46
C GLN A 197 0.93 6.02 8.28
N ALA A 198 1.06 4.88 7.61
CA ALA A 198 2.36 4.25 7.42
C ALA A 198 3.24 5.05 6.45
N SER A 199 2.68 5.60 5.37
CA SER A 199 3.44 6.43 4.42
C SER A 199 3.95 7.70 5.09
N GLN A 200 3.15 8.29 5.98
CA GLN A 200 3.55 9.46 6.74
C GLN A 200 4.66 9.12 7.74
N ALA A 201 4.49 8.05 8.52
CA ALA A 201 5.48 7.62 9.50
C ALA A 201 6.85 7.29 8.85
N SER A 202 6.83 6.65 7.67
CA SER A 202 8.05 6.40 6.90
C SER A 202 8.66 7.65 6.26
N ALA A 203 7.86 8.68 5.97
CA ALA A 203 8.36 9.95 5.43
C ALA A 203 9.00 10.83 6.51
N GLU A 204 8.50 10.77 7.74
CA GLU A 204 9.05 11.48 8.91
C GLU A 204 10.36 10.85 9.41
N GLY A 205 10.61 9.57 9.10
CA GLY A 205 11.89 8.88 9.31
C GLY A 205 13.03 9.32 8.37
N ILE A 206 12.74 10.16 7.36
CA ILE A 206 13.79 10.96 6.74
C ILE A 206 14.18 11.98 7.81
N GLN A 207 15.29 11.72 8.52
CA GLN A 207 16.03 12.80 9.14
C GLN A 207 16.32 13.83 8.04
N PHE A 208 15.44 14.81 7.91
CA PHE A 208 15.90 16.15 7.61
C PHE A 208 16.91 16.39 8.71
N VAL A 209 18.21 16.28 8.37
CA VAL A 209 19.26 16.86 9.19
C VAL A 209 18.73 18.23 9.49
N GLU A 210 18.32 18.45 10.75
CA GLU A 210 17.73 19.69 11.18
C GLU A 210 18.67 20.76 10.65
N ALA A 211 18.17 21.55 9.71
CA ALA A 211 18.90 22.71 9.26
C ALA A 211 19.09 23.51 10.55
N GLN A 212 20.32 23.45 11.08
CA GLN A 212 20.72 24.31 12.17
C GLN A 212 20.17 25.69 11.84
N PRO A 213 19.36 26.30 12.73
CA PRO A 213 18.93 27.65 12.49
C PRO A 213 20.22 28.45 12.36
N GLU A 214 20.47 28.95 11.15
CA GLU A 214 21.65 29.73 10.77
C GLU A 214 22.96 29.00 10.41
N ALA A 215 22.88 27.83 9.76
CA ALA A 215 23.97 27.47 8.84
C ALA A 215 23.93 28.44 7.65
N LYS A 216 24.60 29.59 7.78
CA LYS A 216 25.11 30.35 6.63
C LYS A 216 25.76 29.31 5.72
N LEU A 217 25.14 29.00 4.58
CA LEU A 217 25.77 28.24 3.51
C LEU A 217 27.12 28.92 3.25
N SER A 218 28.18 28.33 3.80
CA SER A 218 29.53 28.79 3.59
C SER A 218 29.76 28.60 2.11
N LEU A 219 29.85 29.71 1.35
CA LEU A 219 30.17 29.66 -0.07
C LEU A 219 31.43 28.83 -0.36
N LYS A 220 32.27 28.61 0.65
CA LYS A 220 33.50 27.83 0.54
C LYS A 220 33.28 26.41 0.00
N ASP A 221 32.07 25.85 0.16
CA ASP A 221 31.76 24.47 -0.24
C ASP A 221 30.74 24.36 -1.38
N ALA A 222 30.29 25.49 -1.94
CA ALA A 222 29.36 25.49 -3.07
C ALA A 222 30.07 25.06 -4.37
N ILE A 223 29.53 24.08 -5.09
CA ILE A 223 30.08 23.62 -6.38
C ILE A 223 29.22 24.11 -7.55
N CYS A 224 29.83 24.74 -8.55
CA CYS A 224 29.13 25.15 -9.75
C CYS A 224 28.78 23.92 -10.60
N GLN A 225 27.49 23.75 -10.88
CA GLN A 225 27.00 22.63 -11.71
C GLN A 225 27.32 22.77 -13.21
N ILE A 226 28.04 23.81 -13.62
CA ILE A 226 28.45 24.04 -15.01
C ILE A 226 29.90 23.58 -15.21
N CYS A 227 30.83 24.04 -14.35
CA CYS A 227 32.25 23.72 -14.46
C CYS A 227 32.75 22.65 -13.47
N GLY A 228 31.96 22.32 -12.43
CA GLY A 228 32.35 21.37 -11.38
C GLY A 228 33.32 21.92 -10.35
N GLU A 229 33.70 23.20 -10.42
CA GLU A 229 34.62 23.84 -9.46
C GLU A 229 33.87 24.55 -8.31
N ALA A 230 34.59 24.77 -7.20
CA ALA A 230 34.08 25.54 -6.07
C ALA A 230 33.80 27.01 -6.45
N VAL A 231 32.63 27.51 -6.05
CA VAL A 231 32.17 28.87 -6.31
C VAL A 231 32.80 29.82 -5.30
N LYS A 232 33.78 30.61 -5.76
CA LYS A 232 34.50 31.60 -4.95
C LYS A 232 33.78 32.96 -4.93
N LEU A 233 34.48 33.99 -4.43
CA LEU A 233 34.04 35.40 -4.47
C LEU A 233 33.51 35.75 -5.86
N ASP A 234 32.38 36.47 -5.91
CA ASP A 234 31.61 36.84 -7.11
C ASP A 234 30.64 35.75 -7.64
N ALA A 235 30.09 34.96 -6.72
CA ALA A 235 28.98 34.04 -6.97
C ALA A 235 27.69 34.76 -7.40
N VAL A 236 26.98 34.16 -8.35
CA VAL A 236 25.59 34.50 -8.68
C VAL A 236 24.66 33.36 -8.29
N PHE A 237 23.46 33.69 -7.85
CA PHE A 237 22.49 32.71 -7.37
C PHE A 237 21.26 32.74 -8.26
N CYS A 238 20.82 31.57 -8.72
CA CYS A 238 19.59 31.46 -9.49
C CYS A 238 18.42 32.11 -8.73
N ARG A 239 17.64 32.97 -9.40
CA ARG A 239 16.53 33.67 -8.72
C ARG A 239 15.47 32.70 -8.19
N THR A 240 15.26 31.58 -8.88
CA THR A 240 14.25 30.55 -8.55
C THR A 240 14.79 29.54 -7.54
N CYS A 241 15.75 28.70 -7.93
CA CYS A 241 16.20 27.57 -7.11
C CYS A 241 17.37 27.90 -6.15
N LYS A 242 17.88 29.13 -6.18
CA LYS A 242 19.02 29.59 -5.36
C LYS A 242 20.32 28.81 -5.55
N THR A 243 20.43 28.01 -6.61
CA THR A 243 21.68 27.31 -6.94
C THR A 243 22.79 28.33 -7.26
N PRO A 244 23.99 28.17 -6.65
CA PRO A 244 25.13 29.05 -6.90
C PRO A 244 25.85 28.71 -8.21
N HIS A 245 26.31 29.73 -8.91
CA HIS A 245 27.13 29.62 -10.11
C HIS A 245 28.23 30.69 -10.08
N HIS A 246 29.35 30.46 -10.79
CA HIS A 246 30.24 31.56 -11.15
C HIS A 246 29.50 32.50 -12.11
N LYS A 247 29.74 33.79 -11.99
CA LYS A 247 29.16 34.80 -12.89
C LYS A 247 29.45 34.47 -14.36
N ASP A 248 30.70 34.11 -14.67
CA ASP A 248 31.13 33.79 -16.03
C ASP A 248 30.46 32.51 -16.56
N CYS A 249 30.28 31.49 -15.71
CA CYS A 249 29.55 30.26 -16.07
C CYS A 249 28.08 30.56 -16.36
N TRP A 250 27.45 31.46 -15.61
CA TRP A 250 26.08 31.90 -15.86
C TRP A 250 25.96 32.66 -17.18
N GLU A 251 26.90 33.58 -17.45
CA GLU A 251 26.91 34.37 -18.69
C GLU A 251 27.17 33.49 -19.92
N TYR A 252 28.05 32.49 -19.80
CA TYR A 252 28.35 31.52 -20.84
C TYR A 252 27.15 30.60 -21.14
N TYR A 253 26.52 30.03 -20.11
CA TYR A 253 25.42 29.06 -20.29
C TYR A 253 24.06 29.73 -20.53
N GLY A 254 23.87 30.98 -20.07
CA GLY A 254 22.69 31.82 -20.29
C GLY A 254 21.44 31.45 -19.45
N THR A 255 21.43 30.29 -18.79
CA THR A 255 20.34 29.82 -17.91
C THR A 255 20.89 29.07 -16.69
N CYS A 256 20.05 28.82 -15.69
CA CYS A 256 20.37 27.90 -14.60
C CYS A 256 20.50 26.46 -15.12
N SER A 257 21.62 25.79 -14.83
CA SER A 257 21.90 24.41 -15.25
C SER A 257 21.27 23.33 -14.38
N THR A 258 20.59 23.70 -13.28
CA THR A 258 19.83 22.75 -12.46
C THR A 258 18.69 22.14 -13.26
N TYR A 259 18.62 20.81 -13.26
CA TYR A 259 17.59 20.04 -13.95
C TYR A 259 16.19 20.60 -13.64
N GLY A 260 15.44 20.95 -14.70
CA GLY A 260 14.08 21.48 -14.60
C GLY A 260 13.93 22.96 -14.24
N CYS A 261 15.01 23.71 -13.96
CA CYS A 261 14.91 25.11 -13.56
C CYS A 261 14.84 26.10 -14.75
N GLY A 262 15.88 26.12 -15.61
CA GLY A 262 15.91 26.95 -16.82
C GLY A 262 15.83 28.48 -16.62
N GLN A 263 15.89 28.99 -15.39
CA GLN A 263 15.79 30.42 -15.08
C GLN A 263 16.95 31.23 -15.69
N ARG A 264 16.65 32.41 -16.26
CA ARG A 264 17.64 33.32 -16.90
C ARG A 264 18.12 34.46 -16.00
N ARG A 265 17.45 34.68 -14.87
CA ARG A 265 17.78 35.76 -13.93
C ARG A 265 18.50 35.24 -12.69
N TYR A 266 19.51 35.98 -12.24
CA TYR A 266 20.28 35.70 -11.03
C TYR A 266 20.22 36.86 -10.02
N LEU A 267 20.68 36.57 -8.80
CA LEU A 267 20.95 37.52 -7.73
C LEU A 267 22.46 37.57 -7.48
N VAL A 268 23.01 38.77 -7.28
CA VAL A 268 24.43 38.97 -6.92
C VAL A 268 24.54 38.99 -5.41
N GLN A 269 25.54 38.30 -4.86
CA GLN A 269 25.86 38.44 -3.45
C GLN A 269 26.46 39.82 -3.18
N LYS A 270 25.80 40.62 -2.35
CA LYS A 270 26.40 41.88 -1.87
C LYS A 270 27.60 41.55 -0.99
N LYS A 271 28.76 42.13 -1.29
CA LYS A 271 29.91 42.14 -0.38
C LYS A 271 29.49 42.96 0.85
N ASN A 272 29.44 42.31 2.01
CA ASN A 272 29.40 42.99 3.31
C ASN A 272 30.84 43.22 3.77
#